data_AF-A0A9X8N4P8-F1
#
_entry.id   AF-A0A9X8N4P8-F1
#
_cell.length_a   1.000
_cell.length_b   1.000
_cell.length_c   1.000
_cell.angle_alpha   90.00
_cell.angle_beta   90.00
_cell.angle_gamma   90.00
#
_symmetry.space_group_name_H-M   'P 1'
#
loop_
_entity.id
_entity.type
_entity.pdbx_description
1 polymer ?
#
loop_
_entity_poly.entity_id
_entity_poly.type
_entity_poly.pdbx_seq_one_letter_code
_entity_poly.pdbx_strand_id
1 'polypeptide(L)'
;MDTKGSFSCPPVSWCFGEKDRVLINMHPGDSLPSLGPNDNKIDYVHNRGRIAACLFDGPVYRGRLLKKVKPGAKGPLPVRDRNKTSSFRAC
;
A
#
# COMPACT_ATOMS: atom_id res chain seq x y z
N MET A 1 5.73 4.21 27.42
CA MET A 1 4.65 5.00 26.79
C MET A 1 4.91 4.96 25.29
N ASP A 2 4.39 3.94 24.62
CA ASP A 2 4.52 3.76 23.17
C ASP A 2 3.35 4.46 22.48
N THR A 3 3.55 5.70 22.04
CA THR A 3 2.67 6.36 21.08
C THR A 3 2.77 5.63 19.75
N LYS A 4 2.01 4.52 19.66
CA LYS A 4 1.63 3.86 18.41
C LYS A 4 1.11 4.95 17.48
N GLY A 5 1.91 5.28 16.46
CA GLY A 5 1.52 6.23 15.41
C GLY A 5 0.10 5.91 14.94
N SER A 6 -0.81 6.82 15.25
CA SER A 6 -2.23 6.68 14.97
C SER A 6 -2.44 6.87 13.47
N PHE A 7 -2.79 5.79 12.78
CA PHE A 7 -3.31 5.89 11.42
C PHE A 7 -4.69 6.57 11.50
N SER A 8 -4.80 7.85 11.15
CA SER A 8 -6.09 8.52 10.97
C SER A 8 -6.72 8.04 9.66
N CYS A 9 -7.40 6.91 9.72
CA CYS A 9 -8.09 6.31 8.59
C CYS A 9 -9.60 6.51 8.69
N PRO A 10 -10.27 7.10 7.67
CA PRO A 10 -11.69 6.84 7.43
C PRO A 10 -11.90 5.33 7.12
N PRO A 11 -13.15 4.85 6.99
CA PRO A 11 -13.44 3.46 6.62
C PRO A 11 -12.99 3.16 5.17
N VAL A 12 -11.68 2.95 5.04
CA VAL A 12 -10.91 2.13 4.11
C VAL A 12 -11.04 2.37 2.60
N SER A 13 -9.88 2.69 2.00
CA SER A 13 -9.33 1.97 0.84
C SER A 13 -7.79 1.94 0.90
N TRP A 14 -7.15 3.01 1.39
CA TRP A 14 -5.69 3.12 1.58
C TRP A 14 -5.38 4.26 2.54
N CYS A 15 -4.38 4.10 3.41
CA CYS A 15 -3.93 5.17 4.32
C CYS A 15 -2.41 5.29 4.34
N PHE A 16 -1.93 6.53 4.27
CA PHE A 16 -0.54 6.88 4.55
C PHE A 16 -0.40 7.17 6.04
N GLY A 17 0.43 6.39 6.73
CA GLY A 17 0.85 6.67 8.10
C GLY A 17 2.15 7.45 8.13
N GLU A 18 2.54 7.90 9.32
CA GLU A 18 3.83 8.54 9.54
C GLU A 18 5.00 7.64 9.09
N LYS A 19 6.05 8.29 8.55
CA LYS A 19 7.32 7.66 8.11
C LYS A 19 7.17 6.69 6.93
N ASP A 20 6.44 7.10 5.88
CA ASP A 20 6.36 6.37 4.60
C ASP A 20 5.79 4.94 4.71
N ARG A 21 4.91 4.73 5.70
CA ARG A 21 4.22 3.45 5.94
C ARG A 21 2.82 3.51 5.37
N VAL A 22 2.49 2.59 4.47
CA VAL A 22 1.14 2.49 3.90
C VAL A 22 0.39 1.31 4.52
N LEU A 23 -0.77 1.61 5.10
CA LEU A 23 -1.74 0.62 5.52
C LEU A 23 -2.77 0.46 4.40
N ILE A 24 -2.87 -0.74 3.83
CA ILE A 24 -3.83 -1.08 2.79
C ILE A 24 -4.83 -2.09 3.38
N ASN A 25 -6.10 -1.89 3.10
CA ASN A 25 -7.13 -2.88 3.44
C ASN A 25 -7.97 -3.16 2.19
N MET A 26 -7.45 -4.07 1.34
CA MET A 26 -8.04 -4.38 0.04
C MET A 26 -9.26 -5.30 0.13
N HIS A 27 -10.27 -4.99 -0.66
CA HIS A 27 -11.44 -5.80 -0.98
C HIS A 27 -11.43 -6.27 -2.45
N PRO A 28 -12.23 -7.28 -2.81
CA PRO A 28 -12.37 -7.67 -4.23
C PRO A 28 -12.86 -6.49 -5.07
N GLY A 29 -12.15 -6.20 -6.15
CA GLY A 29 -12.47 -5.08 -7.06
C GLY A 29 -11.77 -3.76 -6.71
N ASP A 30 -11.15 -3.65 -5.53
CA ASP A 30 -10.45 -2.42 -5.13
C ASP A 30 -9.25 -2.15 -6.03
N SER A 31 -9.14 -0.91 -6.47
CA SER A 31 -8.10 -0.49 -7.39
C SER A 31 -7.80 1.02 -7.25
N LEU A 32 -6.52 1.37 -7.19
CA LEU A 32 -6.01 2.74 -7.16
C LEU A 32 -5.09 2.96 -8.36
N PRO A 33 -5.62 3.49 -9.48
CA PRO A 33 -4.91 3.53 -10.75
C PRO A 33 -3.79 4.57 -10.78
N SER A 34 -3.78 5.54 -9.88
CA SER A 34 -2.67 6.48 -9.75
C SER A 34 -2.52 6.92 -8.30
N LEU A 35 -1.28 7.02 -7.86
CA LEU A 35 -0.90 7.75 -6.67
C LEU A 35 -0.71 9.24 -6.97
N GLY A 36 -0.88 10.08 -5.95
CA GLY A 36 -0.48 11.47 -6.03
C GLY A 36 1.05 11.60 -6.13
N PRO A 37 1.55 12.74 -6.63
CA PRO A 37 2.99 12.95 -6.86
C PRO A 37 3.86 12.86 -5.58
N ASN A 38 3.25 13.02 -4.39
CA ASN A 38 3.95 12.93 -3.11
C ASN A 38 3.74 11.59 -2.38
N ASP A 39 2.91 10.70 -2.94
CA ASP A 39 2.44 9.48 -2.29
C ASP A 39 3.20 8.23 -2.75
N ASN A 40 4.16 8.38 -3.66
CA ASN A 40 4.99 7.29 -4.18
C ASN A 40 6.06 6.80 -3.18
N LYS A 41 6.28 7.55 -2.10
CA LYS A 41 7.27 7.26 -1.05
C LYS A 41 6.73 6.21 -0.08
N ILE A 42 6.83 4.95 -0.49
CA ILE A 42 6.36 3.81 0.31
C ILE A 42 7.55 2.96 0.70
N ASP A 43 7.96 3.05 1.96
CA ASP A 43 8.99 2.20 2.55
C ASP A 43 8.41 0.84 2.93
N TYR A 44 7.22 0.86 3.52
CA TYR A 44 6.58 -0.31 4.10
C TYR A 44 5.11 -0.38 3.75
N VAL A 45 4.63 -1.59 3.47
CA VAL A 45 3.22 -1.86 3.21
C VAL A 45 2.68 -2.94 4.14
N HIS A 46 1.51 -2.69 4.72
CA HIS A 46 0.79 -3.66 5.53
C HIS A 46 -0.59 -3.89 4.92
N ASN A 47 -0.93 -5.14 4.63
CA ASN A 47 -2.25 -5.49 4.11
C ASN A 47 -3.13 -6.13 5.21
N ARG A 48 -4.15 -5.41 5.66
CA ARG A 48 -5.19 -5.91 6.59
C ARG A 48 -6.43 -6.47 5.88
N GLY A 49 -6.44 -6.41 4.55
CA GLY A 49 -7.51 -6.93 3.70
C GLY A 49 -7.60 -8.45 3.70
N ARG A 50 -8.68 -8.93 3.09
CA ARG A 50 -8.91 -10.37 2.87
C ARG A 50 -8.30 -10.87 1.55
N ILE A 51 -7.83 -9.96 0.71
CA ILE A 51 -7.29 -10.21 -0.63
C ILE A 51 -5.88 -9.61 -0.72
N ALA A 52 -5.03 -10.13 -1.60
CA ALA A 52 -3.67 -9.62 -1.73
C ALA A 52 -3.67 -8.24 -2.41
N ALA A 53 -2.67 -7.42 -2.09
CA ALA A 53 -2.43 -6.14 -2.74
C ALA A 53 -1.22 -6.26 -3.67
N CYS A 54 -1.35 -5.79 -4.92
CA CYS A 54 -0.23 -5.64 -5.84
C CYS A 54 0.14 -4.17 -6.03
N LEU A 55 1.42 -3.86 -5.92
CA LEU A 55 2.01 -2.53 -6.10
C LEU A 55 2.77 -2.50 -7.43
N PHE A 56 2.53 -1.48 -8.25
CA PHE A 56 3.17 -1.32 -9.56
C PHE A 56 3.95 -0.01 -9.63
N ASP A 57 5.01 0.01 -10.47
CA ASP A 57 5.78 1.24 -10.69
C ASP A 57 5.20 2.19 -11.74
N GLY A 58 4.24 1.74 -12.55
CA GLY A 58 3.49 2.57 -13.48
C GLY A 58 2.05 2.85 -13.04
N PRO A 59 1.41 3.90 -13.58
CA PRO A 59 -0.01 4.14 -13.40
C PRO A 59 -0.85 3.07 -14.13
N VAL A 60 -2.10 2.92 -13.73
CA VAL A 60 -3.09 1.98 -14.29
C VAL A 60 -2.56 0.53 -14.29
N TYR A 61 -1.84 0.16 -13.24
CA TYR A 61 -1.28 -1.19 -13.03
C TYR A 61 -0.33 -1.63 -14.15
N ARG A 62 0.27 -0.67 -14.86
CA ARG A 62 1.29 -0.92 -15.89
C ARG A 62 2.69 -0.95 -15.27
N GLY A 63 3.65 -1.42 -16.06
CA GLY A 63 5.04 -1.52 -15.65
C GLY A 63 5.32 -2.77 -14.83
N ARG A 64 6.29 -2.68 -13.93
CA ARG A 64 6.80 -3.79 -13.14
C ARG A 64 6.03 -3.91 -11.83
N LEU A 65 5.74 -5.16 -11.47
CA LEU A 65 5.22 -5.49 -10.13
C LEU A 65 6.33 -5.29 -9.10
N LEU A 66 6.17 -4.31 -8.23
CA LEU A 66 7.11 -4.00 -7.14
C LEU A 66 6.93 -4.94 -5.95
N LYS A 67 5.68 -5.23 -5.60
CA LYS A 67 5.36 -6.06 -4.43
C LYS A 67 3.97 -6.69 -4.55
N LYS A 68 3.87 -7.96 -4.16
CA LYS A 68 2.60 -8.60 -3.79
C LYS A 68 2.55 -8.80 -2.27
N VAL A 69 1.52 -8.28 -1.62
CA VAL A 69 1.32 -8.33 -0.17
C VAL A 69 0.13 -9.22 0.12
N LYS A 70 0.38 -10.44 0.60
CA LYS A 70 -0.68 -11.40 0.95
C LYS A 70 -1.54 -10.87 2.11
N PRO A 71 -2.82 -11.26 2.19
CA PRO A 71 -3.66 -10.96 3.34
C PRO A 71 -3.06 -11.57 4.62
N GLY A 72 -3.21 -10.87 5.74
CA GLY A 72 -2.73 -11.35 7.04
C GLY A 72 -1.21 -11.41 7.20
N ALA A 73 -0.45 -10.64 6.41
CA ALA A 73 1.00 -10.53 6.58
C ALA A 73 1.34 -10.10 8.02
N LYS A 74 2.28 -10.80 8.68
CA LYS A 74 2.69 -10.57 10.08
C LYS A 74 3.55 -9.30 10.24
N GLY A 75 3.10 -8.17 9.69
CA GLY A 75 3.76 -6.88 9.81
C GLY A 75 4.02 -6.16 8.49
N PRO A 76 4.57 -4.93 8.58
CA PRO A 76 4.95 -4.14 7.41
C PRO A 76 6.01 -4.88 6.57
N LEU A 77 5.74 -5.04 5.27
CA LEU A 77 6.69 -5.61 4.32
C LEU A 77 7.43 -4.49 3.57
N PRO A 78 8.76 -4.59 3.39
CA PRO A 78 9.50 -3.60 2.62
C PRO A 78 9.14 -3.67 1.13
N VAL A 79 9.03 -2.50 0.49
CA VAL A 79 8.86 -2.35 -0.96
C VAL A 79 10.23 -2.22 -1.61
N ARG A 80 10.45 -2.92 -2.72
CA ARG A 80 11.79 -3.13 -3.30
C ARG A 80 12.40 -1.91 -3.99
N ASP A 81 11.66 -0.79 -4.07
CA ASP A 81 12.10 0.47 -4.67
C ASP A 81 11.28 1.62 -4.05
N ARG A 82 11.82 2.25 -2.99
CA ARG A 82 11.23 3.46 -2.38
C ARG A 82 11.05 4.53 -3.47
N ASN A 83 9.91 5.22 -3.50
CA ASN A 83 9.55 6.28 -4.46
C ASN A 83 9.08 5.83 -5.85
N LYS A 84 8.97 4.53 -6.13
CA LYS A 84 8.52 4.07 -7.46
C LYS A 84 7.06 3.63 -7.51
N THR A 85 6.39 3.44 -6.37
CA THR A 85 5.00 2.96 -6.42
C THR A 85 4.12 4.03 -7.05
N SER A 86 3.38 3.65 -8.09
CA SER A 86 2.50 4.56 -8.84
C SER A 86 1.04 4.10 -8.84
N SER A 87 0.76 2.82 -8.60
CA SER A 87 -0.61 2.30 -8.55
C SER A 87 -0.74 1.01 -7.74
N PHE A 88 -1.97 0.67 -7.30
CA PHE A 88 -2.30 -0.55 -6.56
C PHE A 88 -3.56 -1.21 -7.07
N ARG A 89 -3.62 -2.55 -7.05
CA ARG A 89 -4.91 -3.25 -7.22
C ARG A 89 -4.98 -4.53 -6.40
N ALA A 90 -6.20 -5.00 -6.21
CA ALA A 90 -6.46 -6.31 -5.65
C ALA A 90 -5.86 -7.41 -6.54
N CYS A 91 -5.35 -8.45 -5.89
CA CYS A 91 -4.61 -9.60 -6.41
C CYS A 91 -4.83 -10.85 -5.53
#